data_AF-A0A946TX99-F1
#
_entry.id   AF-A0A946TX99-F1
#
_cell.length_a   1.000
_cell.length_b   1.000
_cell.length_c   1.000
_cell.angle_alpha   90.00
_cell.angle_beta   90.00
_cell.angle_gamma   90.00
#
_symmetry.space_group_name_H-M   'P 1'
#
loop_
_entity.id
_entity.type
_entity.pdbx_description
1 polymer ?
#
loop_
_entity_poly.entity_id
_entity_poly.type
_entity_poly.pdbx_seq_one_letter_code
_entity_poly.pdbx_strand_id
1 'polypeptide(L)'
;MKLLLYISSLIILQSSYIFAEERNIVLFVTDDQSPDAGCYGNKKIKMPNLDKLASDGTLFKHAFATTASCSASRSVILTGLHNHLNGQFGHQHNYHKFSSFQNIQSLPVLLNRNGYRTARIGKFHVAPEPVYHFETKLKGNSRNAVQMANQCKDFISSKDERPFFLYFATSDPHRGGGTDKGSPHKPDLFGNRPNKGSHQGVDEVFYKPEEVEVPDFLPDTSTCRAELAQYYQSCSRIDQGLGQLIHLLKQAGKYDKTLVIFTSDHGIAMPGGKTTVYEPGLRVPFVVRNPYIKERGLINDALISHIDITPSILNFANAYDSKTRGPLKKLINFESAEKRAPEENRGKKIVKFHGRSWIPLLNKTETTGWDQIGASHTFHEIQMYYPMRVIRDRNYKLIWNIAHPLP
;
A
#
# COMPACT_ATOMS: atom_id res chain seq x y z
N MET A 1 31.91 15.78 -65.17
CA MET A 1 32.31 16.04 -63.76
C MET A 1 31.22 16.91 -63.14
N LYS A 2 30.12 16.39 -62.53
CA LYS A 2 30.01 15.79 -61.18
C LYS A 2 30.97 16.50 -60.21
N LEU A 3 30.57 17.21 -59.16
CA LEU A 3 29.68 16.78 -58.06
C LEU A 3 29.44 18.02 -57.14
N LEU A 4 28.19 18.43 -56.90
CA LEU A 4 27.84 19.40 -55.84
C LEU A 4 27.44 18.61 -54.60
N LEU A 5 28.25 18.70 -53.54
CA LEU A 5 28.03 18.07 -52.24
C LEU A 5 26.96 18.85 -51.47
N TYR A 6 25.74 18.29 -51.40
CA TYR A 6 24.76 18.65 -50.38
C TYR A 6 25.15 17.96 -49.07
N ILE A 7 25.59 18.74 -48.08
CA ILE A 7 25.72 18.27 -46.69
C ILE A 7 24.33 18.43 -46.06
N SER A 8 23.57 17.33 -46.03
CA SER A 8 22.36 17.22 -45.23
C SER A 8 22.76 17.00 -43.77
N SER A 9 22.60 18.03 -42.96
CA SER A 9 22.71 17.97 -41.50
C SER A 9 21.60 17.06 -40.96
N LEU A 10 21.93 15.80 -40.68
CA LEU A 10 21.04 14.86 -40.00
C LEU A 10 20.90 15.31 -38.53
N ILE A 11 19.87 16.10 -38.22
CA ILE A 11 19.45 16.33 -36.84
C ILE A 11 18.86 15.00 -36.34
N ILE A 12 19.68 14.21 -35.65
CA ILE A 12 19.20 13.07 -34.87
C ILE A 12 18.48 13.67 -33.66
N LEU A 13 17.17 13.87 -33.79
CA LEU A 13 16.26 13.99 -32.65
C LEU A 13 16.35 12.67 -31.87
N GLN A 14 17.25 12.60 -30.88
CA GLN A 14 17.22 11.57 -29.84
C GLN A 14 15.99 11.81 -28.95
N SER A 15 14.82 11.49 -29.47
CA SER A 15 13.61 11.29 -28.67
C SER A 15 13.45 9.79 -28.46
N SER A 16 14.20 9.26 -27.50
CA SER A 16 14.07 7.87 -27.07
C SER A 16 14.22 7.79 -25.56
N TYR A 17 13.25 8.34 -24.82
CA TYR A 17 12.99 7.82 -23.47
C TYR A 17 12.25 6.49 -23.62
N ILE A 18 12.93 5.49 -24.19
CA ILE A 18 12.57 4.11 -23.93
C ILE A 18 13.04 3.90 -22.49
N PHE A 19 12.12 3.91 -21.54
CA PHE A 19 12.43 3.42 -20.20
C PHE A 19 12.80 1.96 -20.39
N ALA A 20 14.10 1.65 -20.48
CA ALA A 20 14.60 0.33 -20.15
C ALA A 20 14.10 -0.01 -18.72
N GLU A 21 14.04 -1.30 -18.36
CA GLU A 21 13.50 -1.83 -17.09
C GLU A 21 14.27 -1.39 -15.82
N GLU A 22 14.85 -0.21 -15.80
CA GLU A 22 15.65 0.32 -14.70
C GLU A 22 14.78 0.64 -13.48
N ARG A 23 13.51 1.02 -13.66
CA ARG A 23 12.66 1.58 -12.59
C ARG A 23 11.40 0.77 -12.29
N ASN A 24 11.56 -0.52 -12.01
CA ASN A 24 10.44 -1.36 -11.56
C ASN A 24 9.95 -0.97 -10.17
N ILE A 25 8.70 -1.31 -9.87
CA ILE A 25 8.04 -0.90 -8.63
C ILE A 25 7.23 -2.08 -8.08
N VAL A 26 7.45 -2.41 -6.81
CA VAL A 26 6.61 -3.31 -6.02
C VAL A 26 6.01 -2.53 -4.87
N LEU A 27 4.68 -2.52 -4.82
CA LEU A 27 3.92 -2.02 -3.68
C LEU A 27 3.27 -3.21 -2.99
N PHE A 28 3.85 -3.63 -1.87
CA PHE A 28 3.39 -4.71 -1.02
C PHE A 28 2.49 -4.13 0.09
N VAL A 29 1.20 -4.49 0.07
CA VAL A 29 0.18 -3.98 1.00
C VAL A 29 -0.49 -5.12 1.73
N THR A 30 -0.36 -5.12 3.05
CA THR A 30 -1.06 -6.04 3.96
C THR A 30 -2.45 -5.53 4.31
N ASP A 31 -3.26 -6.36 4.95
CA ASP A 31 -4.67 -6.07 5.28
C ASP A 31 -4.86 -6.14 6.79
N ASP A 32 -5.03 -4.99 7.46
CA ASP A 32 -5.16 -4.87 8.92
C ASP A 32 -3.85 -5.15 9.72
N GLN A 33 -2.69 -4.70 9.24
CA GLN A 33 -1.42 -4.81 9.99
C GLN A 33 -0.98 -3.49 10.64
N SER A 34 -0.79 -3.51 11.96
CA SER A 34 -0.09 -2.45 12.71
C SER A 34 1.44 -2.61 12.55
N PRO A 35 2.27 -1.65 12.99
CA PRO A 35 3.74 -1.74 12.95
C PRO A 35 4.35 -2.83 13.87
N ASP A 36 3.79 -4.04 13.87
CA ASP A 36 4.28 -5.18 14.62
C ASP A 36 5.32 -5.94 13.80
N ALA A 37 6.60 -5.62 14.02
CA ALA A 37 7.76 -6.32 13.46
C ALA A 37 9.01 -6.04 14.30
N GLY A 38 10.08 -6.84 14.11
CA GLY A 38 11.36 -6.65 14.80
C GLY A 38 11.96 -5.26 14.55
N CYS A 39 11.92 -4.79 13.30
CA CYS A 39 12.39 -3.46 12.90
C CYS A 39 11.58 -2.30 13.49
N TYR A 40 10.40 -2.57 14.04
CA TYR A 40 9.58 -1.62 14.79
C TYR A 40 9.67 -1.81 16.32
N GLY A 41 10.51 -2.73 16.79
CA GLY A 41 10.80 -2.93 18.21
C GLY A 41 10.09 -4.12 18.86
N ASN A 42 9.16 -4.78 18.16
CA ASN A 42 8.47 -5.96 18.68
C ASN A 42 9.42 -7.17 18.64
N LYS A 43 9.92 -7.59 19.80
CA LYS A 43 10.92 -8.67 19.93
C LYS A 43 10.33 -10.08 19.85
N LYS A 44 9.00 -10.19 19.90
CA LYS A 44 8.30 -11.47 20.02
C LYS A 44 7.84 -11.98 18.67
N ILE A 45 7.35 -11.09 17.80
CA ILE A 45 6.94 -11.43 16.45
C ILE A 45 8.15 -11.71 15.54
N LYS A 46 8.06 -12.73 14.70
CA LYS A 46 9.11 -13.10 13.74
C LYS A 46 8.73 -12.62 12.34
N MET A 47 9.41 -11.56 11.88
CA MET A 47 9.31 -11.02 10.52
C MET A 47 10.70 -10.71 9.92
N PRO A 48 11.60 -11.71 9.83
CA PRO A 48 12.98 -11.49 9.44
C PRO A 48 13.17 -10.91 8.02
N ASN A 49 12.24 -11.15 7.10
CA ASN A 49 12.35 -10.61 5.75
C ASN A 49 12.01 -9.11 5.70
N LEU A 50 11.01 -8.67 6.48
CA LEU A 50 10.71 -7.26 6.67
C LEU A 50 11.84 -6.55 7.42
N ASP A 51 12.42 -7.20 8.44
CA ASP A 51 13.60 -6.68 9.15
C ASP A 51 14.78 -6.51 8.19
N LYS A 52 15.01 -7.47 7.31
CA LYS A 52 16.04 -7.39 6.28
C LYS A 52 15.74 -6.29 5.26
N LEU A 53 14.49 -6.14 4.83
CA LEU A 53 14.08 -5.06 3.93
C LEU A 53 14.33 -3.68 4.57
N ALA A 54 14.04 -3.54 5.86
CA ALA A 54 14.32 -2.32 6.62
C ALA A 54 15.84 -2.05 6.70
N SER A 55 16.64 -3.09 6.97
CA SER A 55 18.11 -2.97 6.97
C SER A 55 18.71 -2.63 5.60
N ASP A 56 18.05 -2.99 4.50
CA ASP A 56 18.46 -2.64 3.12
C ASP A 56 17.75 -1.36 2.62
N GLY A 57 17.00 -0.65 3.46
CA GLY A 57 16.17 0.47 3.02
C GLY A 57 16.06 1.58 4.05
N THR A 58 14.93 2.27 3.98
CA THR A 58 14.52 3.32 4.90
C THR A 58 13.23 2.88 5.60
N LEU A 59 13.27 2.80 6.92
CA LEU A 59 12.10 2.60 7.76
C LEU A 59 11.54 3.95 8.18
N PHE A 60 10.25 4.19 7.94
CA PHE A 60 9.55 5.36 8.47
C PHE A 60 8.90 4.98 9.81
N LYS A 61 9.23 5.73 10.86
CA LYS A 61 8.66 5.54 12.21
C LYS A 61 7.20 5.95 12.30
N HIS A 62 6.82 6.95 11.49
CA HIS A 62 5.56 7.68 11.60
C HIS A 62 4.81 7.72 10.26
N ALA A 63 4.30 6.57 9.84
CA ALA A 63 3.45 6.45 8.66
C ALA A 63 1.98 6.19 9.03
N PHE A 64 1.07 6.90 8.35
CA PHE A 64 -0.34 6.91 8.70
C PHE A 64 -1.27 6.67 7.49
N ALA A 65 -2.19 5.73 7.65
CA ALA A 65 -3.40 5.69 6.85
C ALA A 65 -4.24 6.95 7.08
N THR A 66 -5.04 7.35 6.09
CA THR A 66 -5.98 8.48 6.26
C THR A 66 -7.36 8.04 6.72
N THR A 67 -7.60 6.73 6.78
CA THR A 67 -8.87 6.13 7.19
C THR A 67 -8.63 4.67 7.56
N ALA A 68 -9.24 4.19 8.65
CA ALA A 68 -9.13 2.79 9.05
C ALA A 68 -10.27 1.92 8.47
N SER A 69 -10.38 1.93 7.14
CA SER A 69 -11.38 1.15 6.40
C SER A 69 -10.76 0.69 5.08
N CYS A 70 -10.83 -0.60 4.74
CA CYS A 70 -9.97 -1.20 3.72
C CYS A 70 -10.19 -0.63 2.30
N SER A 71 -11.42 -0.64 1.76
CA SER A 71 -11.69 -0.08 0.43
C SER A 71 -11.36 1.42 0.35
N ALA A 72 -11.71 2.15 1.42
CA ALA A 72 -11.46 3.56 1.54
C ALA A 72 -9.94 3.86 1.59
N SER A 73 -9.17 3.11 2.38
CA SER A 73 -7.73 3.34 2.50
C SER A 73 -6.98 2.96 1.21
N ARG A 74 -7.36 1.85 0.57
CA ARG A 74 -6.77 1.40 -0.69
C ARG A 74 -7.04 2.38 -1.83
N SER A 75 -8.20 3.04 -1.87
CA SER A 75 -8.43 4.11 -2.84
C SER A 75 -7.48 5.29 -2.63
N VAL A 76 -7.15 5.64 -1.38
CA VAL A 76 -6.20 6.71 -1.08
C VAL A 76 -4.80 6.33 -1.52
N ILE A 77 -4.34 5.12 -1.18
CA ILE A 77 -3.03 4.58 -1.61
C ILE A 77 -2.86 4.69 -3.12
N LEU A 78 -3.90 4.30 -3.87
CA LEU A 78 -3.89 4.23 -5.33
C LEU A 78 -4.27 5.55 -6.02
N THR A 79 -4.59 6.62 -5.29
CA THR A 79 -4.96 7.92 -5.92
C THR A 79 -4.17 9.10 -5.37
N GLY A 80 -3.60 9.02 -4.18
CA GLY A 80 -3.03 10.18 -3.48
C GLY A 80 -4.08 11.20 -3.03
N LEU A 81 -5.36 10.80 -3.00
CA LEU A 81 -6.50 11.66 -2.70
C LEU A 81 -7.32 11.10 -1.55
N HIS A 82 -7.74 11.95 -0.61
CA HIS A 82 -8.65 11.57 0.46
C HIS A 82 -10.01 11.09 -0.08
N ASN A 83 -10.66 10.22 0.71
CA ASN A 83 -11.95 9.59 0.38
C ASN A 83 -13.06 10.57 0.05
N HIS A 84 -13.14 11.68 0.79
CA HIS A 84 -14.16 12.72 0.55
C HIS A 84 -13.99 13.42 -0.81
N LEU A 85 -12.84 13.27 -1.48
CA LEU A 85 -12.59 13.78 -2.83
C LEU A 85 -12.63 12.68 -3.89
N ASN A 86 -12.08 11.49 -3.58
CA ASN A 86 -12.02 10.39 -4.55
C ASN A 86 -13.36 9.65 -4.73
N GLY A 87 -14.28 9.73 -3.77
CA GLY A 87 -15.64 9.16 -3.84
C GLY A 87 -15.79 7.79 -3.17
N GLN A 88 -14.69 7.10 -2.85
CA GLN A 88 -14.72 5.83 -2.14
C GLN A 88 -14.89 6.06 -0.64
N PHE A 89 -16.11 6.37 -0.19
CA PHE A 89 -16.36 6.78 1.19
C PHE A 89 -16.30 5.63 2.21
N GLY A 90 -16.47 4.38 1.77
CA GLY A 90 -16.45 3.17 2.59
C GLY A 90 -16.24 1.90 1.76
N HIS A 91 -16.75 0.77 2.25
CA HIS A 91 -16.62 -0.54 1.61
C HIS A 91 -17.16 -0.60 0.18
N GLN A 92 -16.40 -1.23 -0.70
CA GLN A 92 -16.78 -1.42 -2.10
C GLN A 92 -17.75 -2.60 -2.30
N HIS A 93 -17.55 -3.68 -1.55
CA HIS A 93 -18.18 -4.97 -1.80
C HIS A 93 -19.63 -5.08 -1.31
N ASN A 94 -20.27 -6.20 -1.66
CA ASN A 94 -21.62 -6.58 -1.23
C ASN A 94 -22.66 -5.45 -1.41
N TYR A 95 -23.41 -5.10 -0.38
CA TYR A 95 -24.49 -4.11 -0.39
C TYR A 95 -23.99 -2.68 -0.11
N HIS A 96 -22.72 -2.50 0.25
CA HIS A 96 -22.16 -1.19 0.58
C HIS A 96 -21.95 -0.31 -0.65
N LYS A 97 -21.48 -0.91 -1.77
CA LYS A 97 -21.42 -0.34 -3.12
C LYS A 97 -20.70 1.02 -3.27
N PHE A 98 -19.88 1.46 -2.32
CA PHE A 98 -19.10 2.68 -2.50
C PHE A 98 -18.12 2.52 -3.67
N SER A 99 -18.00 3.58 -4.47
CA SER A 99 -17.19 3.60 -5.69
C SER A 99 -16.57 4.98 -5.85
N SER A 100 -15.36 5.03 -6.37
CA SER A 100 -14.70 6.29 -6.73
C SER A 100 -15.36 6.96 -7.93
N PHE A 101 -15.20 8.27 -8.05
CA PHE A 101 -15.72 9.04 -9.18
C PHE A 101 -14.95 8.76 -10.48
N GLN A 102 -15.61 8.87 -11.64
CA GLN A 102 -15.01 8.48 -12.92
C GLN A 102 -13.85 9.37 -13.39
N ASN A 103 -13.79 10.64 -12.96
CA ASN A 103 -12.70 11.56 -13.30
C ASN A 103 -11.39 11.24 -12.55
N ILE A 104 -11.42 10.38 -11.54
CA ILE A 104 -10.23 10.02 -10.78
C ILE A 104 -9.20 9.33 -11.68
N GLN A 105 -7.98 9.87 -11.66
CA GLN A 105 -6.83 9.34 -12.39
C GLN A 105 -5.95 8.60 -11.40
N SER A 106 -6.17 7.29 -11.25
CA SER A 106 -5.43 6.49 -10.26
C SER A 106 -4.00 6.19 -10.72
N LEU A 107 -3.17 5.79 -9.76
CA LEU A 107 -1.79 5.38 -9.92
C LEU A 107 -1.57 4.35 -11.05
N PRO A 108 -2.25 3.17 -11.07
CA PRO A 108 -2.01 2.20 -12.14
C PRO A 108 -2.39 2.74 -13.53
N VAL A 109 -3.44 3.56 -13.64
CA VAL A 109 -3.83 4.20 -14.91
C VAL A 109 -2.77 5.20 -15.37
N LEU A 110 -2.24 6.01 -14.46
CA LEU A 110 -1.18 6.98 -14.76
C LEU A 110 0.13 6.28 -15.14
N LEU A 111 0.47 5.18 -14.47
CA LEU A 111 1.66 4.39 -14.78
C LEU A 111 1.54 3.68 -16.15
N ASN A 112 0.38 3.11 -16.48
CA ASN A 112 0.11 2.55 -17.82
C ASN A 112 0.38 3.59 -18.92
N ARG A 113 -0.17 4.81 -18.76
CA ARG A 113 0.05 5.91 -19.70
C ARG A 113 1.50 6.39 -19.75
N ASN A 114 2.26 6.15 -18.68
CA ASN A 114 3.70 6.41 -18.61
C ASN A 114 4.55 5.21 -19.09
N GLY A 115 3.93 4.20 -19.72
CA GLY A 115 4.64 3.08 -20.34
C GLY A 115 4.96 1.92 -19.40
N TYR A 116 4.39 1.86 -18.20
CA TYR A 116 4.59 0.73 -17.29
C TYR A 116 3.66 -0.43 -17.63
N ARG A 117 4.17 -1.65 -17.47
CA ARG A 117 3.33 -2.83 -17.30
C ARG A 117 2.73 -2.82 -15.91
N THR A 118 1.42 -2.86 -15.77
CA THR A 118 0.79 -2.90 -14.44
C THR A 118 0.19 -4.26 -14.15
N ALA A 119 0.55 -4.83 -13.01
CA ALA A 119 -0.06 -6.05 -12.50
C ALA A 119 -0.57 -5.87 -11.08
N ARG A 120 -1.64 -6.61 -10.77
CA ARG A 120 -2.12 -6.78 -9.40
C ARG A 120 -2.30 -8.25 -9.06
N ILE A 121 -2.10 -8.58 -7.79
CA ILE A 121 -2.42 -9.88 -7.21
C ILE A 121 -3.03 -9.72 -5.82
N GLY A 122 -4.00 -10.58 -5.49
CA GLY A 122 -4.67 -10.59 -4.19
C GLY A 122 -5.83 -9.59 -4.06
N LYS A 123 -5.98 -8.99 -2.87
CA LYS A 123 -7.14 -8.18 -2.48
C LYS A 123 -7.13 -6.81 -3.19
N PHE A 124 -8.11 -6.60 -4.05
CA PHE A 124 -8.26 -5.36 -4.82
C PHE A 124 -9.15 -4.33 -4.10
N HIS A 125 -10.42 -4.69 -3.89
CA HIS A 125 -11.37 -4.01 -3.01
C HIS A 125 -11.61 -2.51 -3.27
N VAL A 126 -11.45 -2.07 -4.51
CA VAL A 126 -11.77 -0.71 -4.99
C VAL A 126 -12.59 -0.76 -6.28
N ALA A 127 -13.33 0.30 -6.55
CA ALA A 127 -14.19 0.43 -7.74
C ALA A 127 -14.26 1.89 -8.20
N PRO A 128 -14.59 2.16 -9.47
CA PRO A 128 -14.87 1.19 -10.53
C PRO A 128 -13.59 0.71 -11.20
N GLU A 129 -13.65 -0.42 -11.92
CA GLU A 129 -12.48 -0.98 -12.62
C GLU A 129 -11.77 0.06 -13.50
N PRO A 130 -12.45 0.85 -14.35
CA PRO A 130 -11.74 1.72 -15.29
C PRO A 130 -10.98 2.87 -14.61
N VAL A 131 -11.32 3.18 -13.36
CA VAL A 131 -10.55 4.14 -12.54
C VAL A 131 -9.29 3.49 -11.99
N TYR A 132 -9.29 2.19 -11.71
CA TYR A 132 -8.20 1.43 -11.09
C TYR A 132 -7.66 0.32 -12.01
N HIS A 133 -7.63 0.59 -13.31
CA HIS A 133 -7.30 -0.41 -14.32
C HIS A 133 -5.84 -0.88 -14.21
N PHE A 134 -5.64 -2.19 -14.13
CA PHE A 134 -4.34 -2.85 -14.25
C PHE A 134 -4.34 -3.70 -15.53
N GLU A 135 -3.25 -3.66 -16.31
CA GLU A 135 -3.14 -4.45 -17.56
C GLU A 135 -3.25 -5.95 -17.26
N THR A 136 -2.65 -6.40 -16.15
CA THR A 136 -2.61 -7.81 -15.75
C THR A 136 -3.24 -8.02 -14.37
N LYS A 137 -4.17 -8.98 -14.29
CA LYS A 137 -4.73 -9.48 -13.02
C LYS A 137 -4.26 -10.91 -12.79
N LEU A 138 -3.28 -11.08 -11.91
CA LEU A 138 -2.76 -12.39 -11.54
C LEU A 138 -3.72 -13.09 -10.58
N LYS A 139 -3.82 -14.42 -10.70
CA LYS A 139 -4.62 -15.27 -9.81
C LYS A 139 -3.74 -15.74 -8.65
N GLY A 140 -4.26 -15.69 -7.43
CA GLY A 140 -3.57 -16.16 -6.24
C GLY A 140 -4.53 -16.26 -5.07
N ASN A 141 -4.26 -17.17 -4.14
CA ASN A 141 -4.97 -17.23 -2.87
C ASN A 141 -4.45 -16.08 -1.99
N SER A 142 -5.28 -15.08 -1.72
CA SER A 142 -4.88 -13.88 -0.96
C SER A 142 -4.47 -14.16 0.49
N ARG A 143 -4.69 -15.38 0.99
CA ARG A 143 -4.28 -15.90 2.31
C ARG A 143 -2.98 -16.70 2.28
N ASN A 144 -2.35 -16.84 1.12
CA ASN A 144 -1.07 -17.52 0.97
C ASN A 144 -0.11 -16.63 0.18
N ALA A 145 0.59 -15.76 0.91
CA ALA A 145 1.51 -14.79 0.33
C ALA A 145 2.70 -15.45 -0.41
N VAL A 146 3.16 -16.63 0.01
CA VAL A 146 4.20 -17.39 -0.70
C VAL A 146 3.69 -17.87 -2.06
N GLN A 147 2.49 -18.45 -2.10
CA GLN A 147 1.87 -18.87 -3.36
C GLN A 147 1.60 -17.67 -4.28
N MET A 148 1.13 -16.54 -3.75
CA MET A 148 0.98 -15.30 -4.52
C MET A 148 2.31 -14.83 -5.12
N ALA A 149 3.40 -14.84 -4.34
CA ALA A 149 4.73 -14.48 -4.84
C ALA A 149 5.14 -15.37 -6.02
N ASN A 150 4.95 -16.69 -5.89
CA ASN A 150 5.23 -17.64 -6.97
C ASN A 150 4.42 -17.37 -8.25
N GLN A 151 3.17 -16.94 -8.11
CA GLN A 151 2.31 -16.57 -9.26
C GLN A 151 2.75 -15.27 -9.96
N CYS A 152 3.66 -14.50 -9.36
CA CYS A 152 4.25 -13.31 -9.99
C CYS A 152 5.48 -13.63 -10.84
N LYS A 153 6.01 -14.87 -10.80
CA LYS A 153 7.29 -15.24 -11.43
C LYS A 153 7.33 -14.85 -12.91
N ASP A 154 6.37 -15.30 -13.71
CA ASP A 154 6.37 -15.07 -15.16
C ASP A 154 6.21 -13.59 -15.52
N PHE A 155 5.44 -12.84 -14.72
CA PHE A 155 5.29 -11.40 -14.90
C PHE A 155 6.61 -10.65 -14.65
N ILE A 156 7.31 -11.01 -13.58
CA ILE A 156 8.59 -10.41 -13.16
C ILE A 156 9.71 -10.80 -14.15
N SER A 157 9.75 -12.04 -14.61
CA SER A 157 10.79 -12.56 -15.52
C SER A 157 10.48 -12.37 -17.00
N SER A 158 9.42 -11.64 -17.35
CA SER A 158 9.07 -11.33 -18.73
C SER A 158 10.23 -10.64 -19.48
N LYS A 159 10.30 -10.86 -20.79
CA LYS A 159 11.24 -10.21 -21.70
C LYS A 159 10.77 -8.83 -22.21
N ASP A 160 9.58 -8.38 -21.81
CA ASP A 160 9.09 -7.03 -22.14
C ASP A 160 9.95 -5.98 -21.41
N GLU A 161 10.63 -5.14 -22.19
CA GLU A 161 11.58 -4.13 -21.72
C GLU A 161 10.93 -2.95 -20.98
N ARG A 162 9.60 -2.85 -21.00
CA ARG A 162 8.88 -1.86 -20.20
C ARG A 162 9.05 -2.14 -18.71
N PRO A 163 9.29 -1.11 -17.86
CA PRO A 163 9.30 -1.28 -16.42
C PRO A 163 7.93 -1.77 -15.94
N PHE A 164 7.89 -2.47 -14.80
CA PHE A 164 6.64 -2.93 -14.23
C PHE A 164 6.27 -2.23 -12.92
N PHE A 165 4.97 -2.17 -12.66
CA PHE A 165 4.38 -1.89 -11.36
C PHE A 165 3.55 -3.08 -10.90
N LEU A 166 3.98 -3.72 -9.82
CA LEU A 166 3.28 -4.83 -9.18
C LEU A 166 2.64 -4.35 -7.87
N TYR A 167 1.32 -4.32 -7.85
CA TYR A 167 0.53 -4.15 -6.63
C TYR A 167 0.25 -5.52 -6.01
N PHE A 168 0.98 -5.85 -4.95
CA PHE A 168 0.89 -7.11 -4.23
C PHE A 168 0.10 -6.90 -2.94
N ALA A 169 -1.16 -7.33 -2.92
CA ALA A 169 -2.07 -7.03 -1.82
C ALA A 169 -2.59 -8.30 -1.13
N THR A 170 -2.05 -8.65 0.03
CA THR A 170 -2.51 -9.83 0.79
C THR A 170 -3.86 -9.55 1.45
N SER A 171 -4.58 -10.61 1.81
CA SER A 171 -5.69 -10.53 2.78
C SER A 171 -5.23 -10.80 4.20
N ASP A 172 -3.99 -11.25 4.40
CA ASP A 172 -3.42 -11.34 5.73
C ASP A 172 -2.86 -9.97 6.18
N PRO A 173 -2.92 -9.65 7.49
CA PRO A 173 -3.41 -10.49 8.58
C PRO A 173 -4.91 -10.37 8.90
N HIS A 174 -5.77 -9.78 8.05
CA HIS A 174 -7.21 -9.60 8.31
C HIS A 174 -7.88 -10.84 8.94
N ARG A 175 -8.86 -10.65 9.83
CA ARG A 175 -9.63 -11.79 10.36
C ARG A 175 -10.19 -12.67 9.23
N GLY A 176 -9.96 -13.97 9.31
CA GLY A 176 -10.31 -14.97 8.30
C GLY A 176 -11.76 -15.44 8.36
N GLY A 177 -12.43 -15.15 9.48
CA GLY A 177 -13.68 -15.79 9.87
C GLY A 177 -13.43 -17.14 10.54
N GLY A 178 -14.34 -17.53 11.43
CA GLY A 178 -14.21 -18.74 12.23
C GLY A 178 -13.22 -18.59 13.39
N THR A 179 -13.22 -19.60 14.26
CA THR A 179 -12.45 -19.64 15.50
C THR A 179 -11.60 -20.90 15.59
N ASP A 180 -10.49 -20.82 16.31
CA ASP A 180 -9.67 -22.00 16.63
C ASP A 180 -10.35 -22.84 17.73
N LYS A 181 -11.26 -23.72 17.32
CA LYS A 181 -12.08 -24.54 18.23
C LYS A 181 -11.26 -25.49 19.13
N GLY A 182 -10.00 -25.76 18.77
CA GLY A 182 -9.11 -26.64 19.55
C GLY A 182 -8.40 -25.95 20.71
N SER A 183 -8.46 -24.63 20.81
CA SER A 183 -7.75 -23.84 21.83
C SER A 183 -8.67 -23.38 22.98
N PRO A 184 -8.17 -23.24 24.23
CA PRO A 184 -8.98 -22.92 25.42
C PRO A 184 -9.84 -21.64 25.28
N HIS A 185 -9.32 -20.62 24.60
CA HIS A 185 -10.00 -19.33 24.41
C HIS A 185 -10.74 -19.21 23.08
N LYS A 186 -10.64 -20.21 22.20
CA LYS A 186 -11.25 -20.23 20.86
C LYS A 186 -11.08 -18.90 20.10
N PRO A 187 -9.84 -18.36 20.00
CA PRO A 187 -9.61 -17.07 19.36
C PRO A 187 -10.05 -17.09 17.89
N ASP A 188 -10.41 -15.93 17.35
CA ASP A 188 -10.66 -15.79 15.92
C ASP A 188 -9.41 -16.13 15.10
N LEU A 189 -9.62 -16.75 13.94
CA LEU A 189 -8.56 -17.08 13.01
C LEU A 189 -8.20 -15.86 12.17
N PHE A 190 -6.91 -15.60 11.99
CA PHE A 190 -6.38 -14.52 11.14
C PHE A 190 -5.95 -15.07 9.78
N GLY A 191 -6.82 -15.90 9.18
CA GLY A 191 -6.52 -16.69 7.97
C GLY A 191 -5.67 -17.95 8.24
N ASN A 192 -5.33 -18.20 9.51
CA ASN A 192 -4.58 -19.38 9.94
C ASN A 192 -5.40 -20.65 9.75
N ARG A 193 -4.72 -21.77 9.50
CA ARG A 193 -5.39 -23.07 9.37
C ARG A 193 -5.66 -23.65 10.77
N PRO A 194 -6.85 -24.23 11.01
CA PRO A 194 -7.14 -24.88 12.29
C PRO A 194 -6.23 -26.10 12.51
N ASN A 195 -6.18 -26.61 13.74
CA ASN A 195 -5.43 -27.82 14.11
C ASN A 195 -3.93 -27.75 13.78
N LYS A 196 -3.32 -26.56 13.90
CA LYS A 196 -1.91 -26.31 13.53
C LYS A 196 -1.57 -26.71 12.08
N GLY A 197 -2.53 -26.64 11.18
CA GLY A 197 -2.28 -26.81 9.75
C GLY A 197 -1.47 -25.66 9.16
N SER A 198 -1.00 -25.83 7.92
CA SER A 198 -0.28 -24.81 7.17
C SER A 198 -0.89 -24.57 5.80
N HIS A 199 -0.68 -23.37 5.27
CA HIS A 199 -0.87 -23.14 3.84
C HIS A 199 0.28 -23.76 3.05
N GLN A 200 0.01 -24.23 1.83
CA GLN A 200 1.03 -24.87 0.99
C GLN A 200 2.25 -23.95 0.78
N GLY A 201 3.44 -24.47 1.06
CA GLY A 201 4.71 -23.75 0.91
C GLY A 201 4.97 -22.69 1.98
N VAL A 202 4.18 -22.67 3.07
CA VAL A 202 4.37 -21.80 4.23
C VAL A 202 4.83 -22.64 5.41
N ASP A 203 5.95 -22.26 6.01
CA ASP A 203 6.44 -22.84 7.26
C ASP A 203 5.83 -22.05 8.43
N GLU A 204 4.68 -22.50 8.93
CA GLU A 204 3.92 -21.75 9.94
C GLU A 204 4.71 -21.54 11.24
N VAL A 205 4.69 -20.29 11.74
CA VAL A 205 5.27 -19.92 13.03
C VAL A 205 4.16 -19.84 14.06
N PHE A 206 4.17 -20.76 15.02
CA PHE A 206 3.21 -20.77 16.11
C PHE A 206 3.74 -19.98 17.31
N TYR A 207 2.87 -19.19 17.92
CA TYR A 207 3.16 -18.36 19.09
C TYR A 207 2.37 -18.87 20.29
N LYS A 208 3.02 -18.92 21.45
CA LYS A 208 2.29 -19.14 22.69
C LYS A 208 1.65 -17.82 23.15
N PRO A 209 0.37 -17.81 23.57
CA PRO A 209 -0.30 -16.60 24.03
C PRO A 209 0.47 -15.82 25.12
N GLU A 210 1.11 -16.53 26.05
CA GLU A 210 1.90 -15.93 27.12
C GLU A 210 3.19 -15.24 26.65
N GLU A 211 3.65 -15.53 25.42
CA GLU A 211 4.90 -14.99 24.87
C GLU A 211 4.67 -13.76 23.99
N VAL A 212 3.43 -13.43 23.61
CA VAL A 212 3.13 -12.26 22.77
C VAL A 212 3.21 -10.95 23.57
N GLU A 213 3.51 -9.86 22.87
CA GLU A 213 3.47 -8.52 23.41
C GLU A 213 2.05 -7.97 23.25
N VAL A 214 1.43 -7.53 24.35
CA VAL A 214 0.09 -6.91 24.33
C VAL A 214 0.29 -5.40 24.25
N PRO A 215 -0.15 -4.75 23.16
CA PRO A 215 -0.08 -3.29 23.05
C PRO A 215 -0.90 -2.59 24.16
N ASP A 216 -0.40 -1.45 24.66
CA ASP A 216 -1.00 -0.71 25.79
C ASP A 216 -2.48 -0.34 25.63
N PHE A 217 -2.97 -0.24 24.38
CA PHE A 217 -4.36 0.09 24.09
C PHE A 217 -5.31 -1.12 24.14
N LEU A 218 -4.78 -2.34 24.31
CA LEU A 218 -5.54 -3.58 24.40
C LEU A 218 -5.56 -4.12 25.84
N PRO A 219 -6.64 -4.83 26.23
CA PRO A 219 -6.71 -5.44 27.55
C PRO A 219 -5.78 -6.64 27.64
N ASP A 220 -4.83 -6.61 28.58
CA ASP A 220 -3.93 -7.73 28.86
C ASP A 220 -4.67 -8.88 29.57
N THR A 221 -5.31 -9.71 28.75
CA THR A 221 -6.11 -10.86 29.16
C THR A 221 -5.68 -12.08 28.35
N SER A 222 -5.92 -13.28 28.89
CA SER A 222 -5.62 -14.53 28.20
C SER A 222 -6.33 -14.67 26.86
N THR A 223 -7.56 -14.16 26.74
CA THR A 223 -8.31 -14.11 25.47
C THR A 223 -7.63 -13.18 24.45
N CYS A 224 -7.27 -11.95 24.84
CA CYS A 224 -6.59 -11.01 23.93
C CYS A 224 -5.24 -11.56 23.47
N ARG A 225 -4.44 -12.11 24.39
CA ARG A 225 -3.19 -12.79 24.09
C ARG A 225 -3.36 -13.95 23.10
N ALA A 226 -4.41 -14.74 23.25
CA ALA A 226 -4.71 -15.84 22.33
C ALA A 226 -5.05 -15.34 20.92
N GLU A 227 -5.78 -14.23 20.78
CA GLU A 227 -6.01 -13.62 19.46
C GLU A 227 -4.74 -13.00 18.88
N LEU A 228 -3.91 -12.34 19.69
CA LEU A 228 -2.63 -11.77 19.25
C LEU A 228 -1.66 -12.86 18.77
N ALA A 229 -1.68 -14.05 19.37
CA ALA A 229 -0.91 -15.19 18.87
C ALA A 229 -1.36 -15.63 17.47
N GLN A 230 -2.67 -15.62 17.19
CA GLN A 230 -3.20 -15.88 15.85
C GLN A 230 -2.79 -14.76 14.87
N TYR A 231 -2.87 -13.51 15.29
CA TYR A 231 -2.42 -12.36 14.52
C TYR A 231 -0.92 -12.45 14.15
N TYR A 232 -0.04 -12.76 15.11
CA TYR A 232 1.41 -12.90 14.89
C TYR A 232 1.73 -14.02 13.89
N GLN A 233 1.05 -15.16 14.00
CA GLN A 233 1.21 -16.26 13.04
C GLN A 233 0.91 -15.79 11.60
N SER A 234 -0.17 -15.01 11.43
CA SER A 234 -0.56 -14.47 10.13
C SER A 234 0.48 -13.47 9.59
N CYS A 235 1.00 -12.59 10.43
CA CYS A 235 2.09 -11.68 10.07
C CYS A 235 3.37 -12.43 9.66
N SER A 236 3.75 -13.52 10.36
CA SER A 236 4.89 -14.34 9.95
C SER A 236 4.69 -15.04 8.60
N ARG A 237 3.44 -15.40 8.25
CA ARG A 237 3.13 -15.93 6.91
C ARG A 237 3.28 -14.87 5.82
N ILE A 238 2.88 -13.63 6.09
CA ILE A 238 3.10 -12.50 5.18
C ILE A 238 4.60 -12.30 4.93
N ASP A 239 5.39 -12.32 6.01
CA ASP A 239 6.84 -12.12 5.94
C ASP A 239 7.53 -13.14 5.01
N GLN A 240 7.11 -14.41 5.06
CA GLN A 240 7.60 -15.43 4.12
C GLN A 240 7.24 -15.12 2.67
N GLY A 241 6.03 -14.59 2.42
CA GLY A 241 5.64 -14.14 1.09
C GLY A 241 6.47 -12.96 0.58
N LEU A 242 6.80 -12.00 1.45
CA LEU A 242 7.73 -10.92 1.14
C LEU A 242 9.12 -11.47 0.80
N GLY A 243 9.65 -12.39 1.60
CA GLY A 243 10.91 -13.08 1.36
C GLY A 243 10.94 -13.77 0.00
N GLN A 244 9.87 -14.52 -0.33
CA GLN A 244 9.75 -15.21 -1.61
C GLN A 244 9.67 -14.24 -2.79
N LEU A 245 8.92 -13.14 -2.68
CA LEU A 245 8.84 -12.14 -3.74
C LEU A 245 10.21 -11.49 -3.99
N ILE A 246 10.93 -11.13 -2.93
CA ILE A 246 12.30 -10.60 -3.02
C ILE A 246 13.24 -11.62 -3.66
N HIS A 247 13.13 -12.90 -3.29
CA HIS A 247 13.91 -13.97 -3.90
C HIS A 247 13.67 -14.06 -5.42
N LEU A 248 12.42 -14.03 -5.87
CA LEU A 248 12.07 -14.06 -7.29
C LEU A 248 12.57 -12.82 -8.05
N LEU A 249 12.51 -11.62 -7.44
CA LEU A 249 13.11 -10.41 -8.02
C LEU A 249 14.62 -10.55 -8.21
N LYS A 250 15.32 -11.18 -7.25
CA LYS A 250 16.77 -11.43 -7.33
C LYS A 250 17.10 -12.48 -8.40
N GLN A 251 16.36 -13.58 -8.45
CA GLN A 251 16.52 -14.61 -9.48
C GLN A 251 16.33 -14.05 -10.90
N ALA A 252 15.37 -13.13 -11.07
CA ALA A 252 15.12 -12.48 -12.35
C ALA A 252 16.08 -11.31 -12.66
N GLY A 253 17.06 -11.01 -11.80
CA GLY A 253 17.97 -9.89 -11.96
C GLY A 253 17.29 -8.51 -11.91
N LYS A 254 16.09 -8.42 -11.33
CA LYS A 254 15.28 -7.18 -11.26
C LYS A 254 15.38 -6.47 -9.92
N TYR A 255 15.85 -7.13 -8.86
CA TYR A 255 15.87 -6.54 -7.51
C TYR A 255 16.61 -5.20 -7.46
N ASP A 256 17.79 -5.09 -8.06
CA ASP A 256 18.59 -3.85 -8.10
C ASP A 256 18.09 -2.80 -9.08
N LYS A 257 16.90 -3.02 -9.65
CA LYS A 257 16.15 -2.11 -10.49
C LYS A 257 14.71 -1.90 -9.97
N THR A 258 14.43 -2.32 -8.74
CA THR A 258 13.07 -2.32 -8.19
C THR A 258 13.00 -1.51 -6.90
N LEU A 259 12.14 -0.48 -6.91
CA LEU A 259 11.64 0.17 -5.70
C LEU A 259 10.68 -0.80 -4.99
N VAL A 260 10.99 -1.19 -3.76
CA VAL A 260 10.13 -2.07 -2.95
C VAL A 260 9.56 -1.26 -1.81
N ILE A 261 8.24 -1.19 -1.71
CA ILE A 261 7.50 -0.51 -0.64
C ILE A 261 6.68 -1.56 0.09
N PHE A 262 6.84 -1.65 1.42
CA PHE A 262 6.01 -2.48 2.29
C PHE A 262 5.17 -1.59 3.19
N THR A 263 3.86 -1.79 3.22
CA THR A 263 2.94 -1.10 4.14
C THR A 263 1.67 -1.90 4.40
N SER A 264 0.77 -1.35 5.22
CA SER A 264 -0.58 -1.86 5.45
C SER A 264 -1.62 -0.84 5.00
N ASP A 265 -2.82 -1.29 4.63
CA ASP A 265 -3.91 -0.37 4.32
C ASP A 265 -4.36 0.42 5.56
N HIS A 266 -4.45 -0.21 6.72
CA HIS A 266 -4.64 0.46 8.01
C HIS A 266 -4.19 -0.45 9.16
N GLY A 267 -4.35 0.00 10.40
CA GLY A 267 -3.96 -0.75 11.59
C GLY A 267 -4.86 -1.95 11.90
N ILE A 268 -4.49 -2.67 12.96
CA ILE A 268 -5.01 -3.97 13.37
C ILE A 268 -6.53 -4.01 13.60
N ALA A 269 -7.17 -5.13 13.27
CA ALA A 269 -8.59 -5.40 13.55
C ALA A 269 -8.84 -5.84 15.01
N MET A 270 -8.55 -4.93 15.93
CA MET A 270 -8.77 -5.06 17.38
C MET A 270 -9.45 -3.78 17.92
N PRO A 271 -10.02 -3.80 19.14
CA PRO A 271 -10.55 -2.60 19.79
C PRO A 271 -9.55 -1.43 19.76
N GLY A 272 -10.01 -0.23 19.42
CA GLY A 272 -9.15 0.96 19.26
C GLY A 272 -8.31 1.00 17.97
N GLY A 273 -8.30 -0.08 17.18
CA GLY A 273 -7.62 -0.18 15.89
C GLY A 273 -8.52 0.18 14.71
N LYS A 274 -8.76 -0.78 13.81
CA LYS A 274 -9.66 -0.69 12.64
C LYS A 274 -10.97 0.03 12.98
N THR A 275 -11.51 0.74 12.00
CA THR A 275 -12.69 1.63 12.06
C THR A 275 -12.52 2.92 12.88
N THR A 276 -11.48 3.04 13.70
CA THR A 276 -11.19 4.28 14.43
C THR A 276 -10.20 5.17 13.68
N VAL A 277 -10.11 6.44 14.08
CA VAL A 277 -9.01 7.33 13.67
C VAL A 277 -7.99 7.55 14.79
N TYR A 278 -7.96 6.67 15.79
CA TYR A 278 -6.94 6.65 16.84
C TYR A 278 -5.59 6.19 16.28
N GLU A 279 -4.54 6.27 17.12
CA GLU A 279 -3.20 5.81 16.71
C GLU A 279 -3.19 4.37 16.22
N PRO A 280 -3.79 3.39 16.92
CA PRO A 280 -3.75 2.00 16.48
C PRO A 280 -4.56 1.73 15.22
N GLY A 281 -5.49 2.62 14.84
CA GLY A 281 -6.26 2.51 13.60
C GLY A 281 -5.53 3.07 12.38
N LEU A 282 -4.74 4.14 12.57
CA LEU A 282 -4.09 4.85 11.47
C LEU A 282 -2.62 4.54 11.30
N ARG A 283 -1.86 4.26 12.37
CA ARG A 283 -0.42 4.02 12.25
C ARG A 283 -0.16 2.66 11.60
N VAL A 284 0.70 2.63 10.59
CA VAL A 284 0.97 1.44 9.76
C VAL A 284 2.48 1.23 9.59
N PRO A 285 2.94 -0.01 9.34
CA PRO A 285 4.32 -0.23 8.93
C PRO A 285 4.57 0.46 7.59
N PHE A 286 5.78 0.96 7.38
CA PHE A 286 6.19 1.61 6.14
C PHE A 286 7.70 1.55 5.96
N VAL A 287 8.12 0.63 5.09
CA VAL A 287 9.54 0.42 4.74
C VAL A 287 9.69 0.58 3.24
N VAL A 288 10.72 1.33 2.83
CA VAL A 288 11.02 1.56 1.42
C VAL A 288 12.47 1.20 1.13
N ARG A 289 12.68 0.36 0.12
CA ARG A 289 14.00 0.10 -0.46
C ARG A 289 14.05 0.69 -1.87
N ASN A 290 14.85 1.74 -2.04
CA ASN A 290 15.14 2.34 -3.35
C ASN A 290 16.50 1.85 -3.87
N PRO A 291 16.56 1.19 -5.05
CA PRO A 291 17.79 0.59 -5.57
C PRO A 291 18.93 1.59 -5.80
N TYR A 292 18.61 2.87 -6.01
CA TYR A 292 19.57 3.88 -6.44
C TYR A 292 20.13 4.76 -5.32
N ILE A 293 19.59 4.62 -4.11
CA ILE A 293 20.19 5.20 -2.92
C ILE A 293 21.30 4.26 -2.49
N LYS A 294 22.39 4.73 -1.89
CA LYS A 294 23.49 3.86 -1.43
C LYS A 294 23.44 3.61 0.07
N GLU A 295 22.93 4.57 0.82
CA GLU A 295 22.72 4.49 2.25
C GLU A 295 21.66 3.44 2.58
N ARG A 296 21.88 2.67 3.64
CA ARG A 296 21.08 1.51 4.03
C ARG A 296 20.78 1.54 5.52
N GLY A 297 19.69 0.91 5.92
CA GLY A 297 19.29 0.80 7.33
C GLY A 297 18.91 2.15 7.94
N LEU A 298 18.41 3.08 7.13
CA LEU A 298 18.06 4.41 7.60
C LEU A 298 16.72 4.37 8.34
N ILE A 299 16.64 5.13 9.43
CA ILE A 299 15.42 5.35 10.18
C ILE A 299 15.02 6.82 9.98
N ASN A 300 13.82 7.04 9.45
CA ASN A 300 13.29 8.36 9.15
C ASN A 300 12.09 8.67 10.06
N ASP A 301 12.10 9.88 10.64
CA ASP A 301 11.11 10.33 11.62
C ASP A 301 10.07 11.31 11.06
N ALA A 302 9.94 11.37 9.73
CA ALA A 302 8.93 12.18 9.06
C ALA A 302 7.53 11.60 9.32
N LEU A 303 6.56 12.49 9.56
CA LEU A 303 5.15 12.13 9.55
C LEU A 303 4.68 12.07 8.09
N ILE A 304 4.53 10.85 7.58
CA ILE A 304 4.06 10.59 6.21
C ILE A 304 2.65 9.97 6.24
N SER A 305 1.93 10.12 5.14
CA SER A 305 0.56 9.63 5.00
C SER A 305 0.34 8.84 3.71
N HIS A 306 -0.70 8.00 3.67
CA HIS A 306 -1.05 7.25 2.45
C HIS A 306 -1.33 8.12 1.23
N ILE A 307 -1.73 9.39 1.41
CA ILE A 307 -1.85 10.38 0.32
C ILE A 307 -0.50 10.69 -0.36
N ASP A 308 0.62 10.38 0.29
CA ASP A 308 1.98 10.60 -0.22
C ASP A 308 2.50 9.43 -1.07
N ILE A 309 1.84 8.27 -1.06
CA ILE A 309 2.31 7.08 -1.79
C ILE A 309 2.25 7.29 -3.29
N THR A 310 1.07 7.64 -3.82
CA THR A 310 0.88 7.88 -5.27
C THR A 310 1.85 8.94 -5.81
N PRO A 311 1.96 10.16 -5.25
CA PRO A 311 2.93 11.15 -5.76
C PRO A 311 4.38 10.67 -5.63
N SER A 312 4.72 9.83 -4.65
CA SER A 312 6.07 9.28 -4.50
C SER A 312 6.41 8.24 -5.55
N ILE A 313 5.50 7.32 -5.83
CA ILE A 313 5.66 6.31 -6.88
C ILE A 313 5.75 7.00 -8.25
N LEU A 314 4.90 8.00 -8.51
CA LEU A 314 4.98 8.79 -9.74
C LEU A 314 6.30 9.57 -9.83
N ASN A 315 6.82 10.12 -8.72
CA ASN A 315 8.13 10.78 -8.72
C ASN A 315 9.25 9.81 -9.09
N PHE A 316 9.29 8.62 -8.46
CA PHE A 316 10.25 7.59 -8.84
C PHE A 316 10.14 7.20 -10.33
N ALA A 317 8.91 7.14 -10.85
CA ALA A 317 8.63 6.84 -12.25
C ALA A 317 8.83 8.02 -13.23
N ASN A 318 9.35 9.17 -12.77
CA ASN A 318 9.48 10.41 -13.55
C ASN A 318 8.14 10.87 -14.19
N ALA A 319 7.04 10.65 -13.48
CA ALA A 319 5.66 10.94 -13.87
C ALA A 319 4.97 11.99 -12.97
N TYR A 320 5.73 12.65 -12.09
CA TYR A 320 5.26 13.65 -11.13
C TYR A 320 5.87 15.02 -11.42
N ASP A 321 5.05 16.06 -11.36
CA ASP A 321 5.48 17.46 -11.38
C ASP A 321 5.40 18.04 -9.96
N SER A 322 6.57 18.33 -9.40
CA SER A 322 6.70 18.89 -8.05
C SER A 322 6.16 20.32 -7.93
N LYS A 323 6.13 21.10 -9.03
CA LYS A 323 5.61 22.48 -9.03
C LYS A 323 4.10 22.49 -8.88
N THR A 324 3.41 21.62 -9.60
CA THR A 324 1.94 21.49 -9.54
C THR A 324 1.48 20.52 -8.44
N ARG A 325 2.40 19.73 -7.88
CA ARG A 325 2.11 18.61 -6.96
C ARG A 325 1.12 17.61 -7.57
N GLY A 326 1.29 17.32 -8.86
CA GLY A 326 0.38 16.51 -9.65
C GLY A 326 1.10 15.56 -10.61
N PRO A 327 0.37 14.74 -11.36
CA PRO A 327 0.95 13.98 -12.47
C PRO A 327 1.40 14.93 -13.59
N LEU A 328 2.35 14.48 -14.43
CA LEU A 328 2.71 15.22 -15.65
C LEU A 328 1.46 15.48 -16.51
N LYS A 329 1.32 16.70 -17.03
CA LYS A 329 0.16 17.13 -17.82
C LYS A 329 -0.19 16.16 -18.97
N LYS A 330 0.82 15.60 -19.64
CA LYS A 330 0.66 14.64 -20.74
C LYS A 330 -0.03 13.32 -20.35
N LEU A 331 -0.07 12.98 -19.07
CA LEU A 331 -0.67 11.74 -18.56
C LEU A 331 -2.15 11.90 -18.18
N ILE A 332 -2.65 13.14 -18.13
CA ILE A 332 -4.01 13.45 -17.68
C ILE A 332 -4.98 13.32 -18.85
N ASN A 333 -6.04 12.51 -18.68
CA ASN A 333 -7.10 12.37 -19.68
C ASN A 333 -8.47 12.16 -18.99
N PHE A 334 -9.37 13.12 -19.17
CA PHE A 334 -10.74 13.08 -18.62
C PHE A 334 -11.82 12.66 -19.64
N GLU A 335 -11.52 12.63 -20.94
CA GLU A 335 -12.50 12.27 -21.98
C GLU A 335 -13.05 10.85 -21.78
N SER A 336 -12.20 9.95 -21.28
CA SER A 336 -12.63 8.59 -20.94
C SER A 336 -13.75 8.57 -19.89
N ALA A 337 -13.79 9.51 -18.95
CA ALA A 337 -14.82 9.60 -17.92
C ALA A 337 -16.14 10.13 -18.49
N GLU A 338 -16.08 11.03 -19.47
CA GLU A 338 -17.24 11.61 -20.14
C GLU A 338 -18.07 10.55 -20.87
N LYS A 339 -17.41 9.52 -21.41
CA LYS A 339 -18.04 8.36 -22.04
C LYS A 339 -18.61 7.33 -21.05
N ARG A 340 -18.18 7.34 -19.78
CA ARG A 340 -18.49 6.30 -18.78
C ARG A 340 -19.62 6.66 -17.83
N ALA A 341 -19.89 7.95 -17.61
CA ALA A 341 -20.93 8.39 -16.68
C ALA A 341 -21.50 9.77 -17.01
N PRO A 342 -22.73 10.09 -16.56
CA PRO A 342 -23.25 11.44 -16.56
C PRO A 342 -22.44 12.36 -15.65
N GLU A 343 -22.50 13.67 -15.90
CA GLU A 343 -21.65 14.69 -15.27
C GLU A 343 -21.64 14.63 -13.74
N GLU A 344 -22.81 14.48 -13.12
CA GLU A 344 -23.02 14.37 -11.67
C GLU A 344 -22.23 13.22 -11.02
N ASN A 345 -21.95 12.14 -11.77
CA ASN A 345 -21.24 10.95 -11.29
C ASN A 345 -19.76 10.93 -11.68
N ARG A 346 -19.28 11.97 -12.39
CA ARG A 346 -17.87 12.05 -12.81
C ARG A 346 -16.96 12.57 -11.71
N GLY A 347 -17.47 13.33 -10.74
CA GLY A 347 -16.67 14.03 -9.74
C GLY A 347 -15.81 15.14 -10.35
N LYS A 348 -14.92 15.75 -9.57
CA LYS A 348 -14.10 16.89 -10.03
C LYS A 348 -12.93 16.42 -10.92
N LYS A 349 -12.53 17.25 -11.90
CA LYS A 349 -11.30 17.05 -12.69
C LYS A 349 -10.09 17.41 -11.81
N ILE A 350 -9.55 16.42 -11.09
CA ILE A 350 -8.44 16.62 -10.13
C ILE A 350 -7.09 16.46 -10.83
N VAL A 351 -6.21 17.45 -10.66
CA VAL A 351 -4.86 17.47 -11.23
C VAL A 351 -3.75 17.66 -10.18
N LYS A 352 -4.13 17.84 -8.90
CA LYS A 352 -3.22 18.05 -7.78
C LYS A 352 -3.51 17.01 -6.68
N PHE A 353 -2.47 16.39 -6.16
CA PHE A 353 -2.57 15.47 -5.02
C PHE A 353 -2.66 16.23 -3.69
N HIS A 354 -3.28 15.62 -2.68
CA HIS A 354 -3.25 16.18 -1.32
C HIS A 354 -1.88 15.98 -0.67
N GLY A 355 -1.23 14.84 -0.95
CA GLY A 355 0.09 14.52 -0.47
C GLY A 355 1.22 15.15 -1.30
N ARG A 356 2.43 14.69 -1.05
CA ARG A 356 3.67 15.08 -1.74
C ARG A 356 4.65 13.91 -1.74
N SER A 357 5.71 14.01 -2.54
CA SER A 357 6.65 12.90 -2.66
C SER A 357 7.62 12.82 -1.48
N TRP A 358 7.73 11.63 -0.85
CA TRP A 358 8.75 11.29 0.15
C TRP A 358 10.05 10.75 -0.46
N ILE A 359 10.17 10.62 -1.79
CA ILE A 359 11.42 10.17 -2.45
C ILE A 359 12.65 10.96 -1.97
N PRO A 360 12.60 12.30 -1.80
CA PRO A 360 13.74 13.07 -1.30
C PRO A 360 14.09 12.82 0.18
N LEU A 361 13.26 12.10 0.94
CA LEU A 361 13.50 11.79 2.34
C LEU A 361 14.26 10.48 2.55
N LEU A 362 14.29 9.61 1.54
CA LEU A 362 14.82 8.25 1.70
C LEU A 362 16.32 8.20 2.07
N ASN A 363 17.09 9.24 1.77
CA ASN A 363 18.49 9.37 2.16
C ASN A 363 18.74 10.51 3.15
N LYS A 364 17.69 10.99 3.86
CA LYS A 364 17.79 12.08 4.82
C LYS A 364 17.33 11.64 6.20
N THR A 365 17.98 12.17 7.21
CA THR A 365 17.58 12.08 8.62
C THR A 365 16.82 13.33 9.07
N GLU A 366 17.08 14.48 8.45
CA GLU A 366 16.32 15.71 8.70
C GLU A 366 14.99 15.69 7.96
N THR A 367 13.90 15.90 8.70
CA THR A 367 12.53 15.75 8.21
C THR A 367 11.73 17.04 8.34
N THR A 368 12.42 18.18 8.40
CA THR A 368 11.81 19.51 8.54
C THR A 368 10.70 19.71 7.50
N GLY A 369 9.53 20.13 7.99
CA GLY A 369 8.35 20.34 7.16
C GLY A 369 7.48 19.10 6.96
N TRP A 370 7.86 17.93 7.51
CA TRP A 370 7.06 16.69 7.57
C TRP A 370 6.62 16.40 9.01
N ASP A 371 5.98 17.39 9.60
CA ASP A 371 5.64 17.42 11.03
C ASP A 371 4.13 17.32 11.27
N GLN A 372 3.34 17.15 10.21
CA GLN A 372 1.88 17.11 10.28
C GLN A 372 1.27 16.19 9.22
N ILE A 373 0.21 15.47 9.58
CA ILE A 373 -0.68 14.75 8.67
C ILE A 373 -2.14 15.12 8.93
N GLY A 374 -2.97 14.93 7.90
CA GLY A 374 -4.43 14.96 8.00
C GLY A 374 -5.02 13.58 7.71
N ALA A 375 -6.16 13.28 8.33
CA ALA A 375 -6.93 12.06 8.04
C ALA A 375 -8.43 12.37 7.90
N SER A 376 -9.12 11.55 7.12
CA SER A 376 -10.53 11.74 6.79
C SER A 376 -11.22 10.39 6.65
N HIS A 377 -12.06 10.06 7.61
CA HIS A 377 -12.93 8.88 7.60
C HIS A 377 -14.40 9.30 7.41
N THR A 378 -15.18 8.52 6.67
CA THR A 378 -16.62 8.80 6.48
C THR A 378 -17.47 7.59 6.83
N PHE A 379 -17.28 6.49 6.09
CA PHE A 379 -17.98 5.23 6.33
C PHE A 379 -16.97 4.08 6.48
N HIS A 380 -17.40 3.06 7.22
CA HIS A 380 -16.83 1.72 7.08
C HIS A 380 -17.76 0.87 6.22
N GLU A 381 -18.82 0.36 6.84
CA GLU A 381 -20.01 -0.15 6.16
C GLU A 381 -20.98 0.99 5.83
N ILE A 382 -21.91 0.78 4.89
CA ILE A 382 -22.91 1.79 4.51
C ILE A 382 -23.81 2.22 5.68
N GLN A 383 -24.00 1.36 6.67
CA GLN A 383 -24.78 1.65 7.89
C GLN A 383 -23.94 2.35 8.97
N MET A 384 -22.61 2.37 8.83
CA MET A 384 -21.70 2.97 9.81
C MET A 384 -21.32 4.39 9.40
N TYR A 385 -22.29 5.31 9.44
CA TYR A 385 -22.06 6.72 9.18
C TYR A 385 -21.50 7.43 10.43
N TYR A 386 -20.18 7.40 10.58
CA TYR A 386 -19.48 8.08 11.68
C TYR A 386 -18.28 8.88 11.14
N PRO A 387 -18.53 10.01 10.45
CA PRO A 387 -17.47 10.79 9.84
C PRO A 387 -16.55 11.44 10.87
N MET A 388 -15.24 11.24 10.67
CA MET A 388 -14.19 11.76 11.52
C MET A 388 -13.15 12.53 10.70
N ARG A 389 -12.68 13.67 11.21
CA ARG A 389 -11.59 14.46 10.61
C ARG A 389 -10.46 14.58 11.61
N VAL A 390 -9.22 14.49 11.13
CA VAL A 390 -8.04 14.50 11.99
C VAL A 390 -7.00 15.46 11.44
N ILE A 391 -6.38 16.19 12.36
CA ILE A 391 -5.06 16.81 12.18
C ILE A 391 -4.17 16.26 13.28
N ARG A 392 -2.98 15.77 12.91
CA ARG A 392 -1.97 15.26 13.85
C ARG A 392 -0.64 15.92 13.54
N ASP A 393 -0.03 16.53 14.54
CA ASP A 393 1.38 16.88 14.52
C ASP A 393 2.21 15.86 15.33
N ARG A 394 3.48 16.17 15.60
CA ARG A 394 4.38 15.29 16.36
C ARG A 394 3.87 14.97 17.77
N ASN A 395 3.20 15.92 18.42
CA ASN A 395 2.85 15.88 19.83
C ASN A 395 1.35 15.70 20.05
N TYR A 396 0.53 16.33 19.20
CA TYR A 396 -0.90 16.46 19.39
C TYR A 396 -1.69 15.84 18.24
N LYS A 397 -2.88 15.36 18.57
CA LYS A 397 -3.85 14.83 17.61
C LYS A 397 -5.23 15.35 17.95
N LEU A 398 -5.80 16.13 17.05
CA LEU A 398 -7.18 16.58 17.12
C LEU A 398 -8.05 15.66 16.29
N ILE A 399 -9.11 15.12 16.89
CA ILE A 399 -10.13 14.33 16.20
C ILE A 399 -11.46 15.06 16.33
N TRP A 400 -12.05 15.40 15.20
CA TRP A 400 -13.41 15.93 15.13
C TRP A 400 -14.38 14.84 14.67
N ASN A 401 -15.19 14.36 15.63
CA ASN A 401 -16.29 13.44 15.39
C ASN A 401 -17.51 14.25 14.95
N ILE A 402 -17.72 14.36 13.63
CA ILE A 402 -18.72 15.27 13.05
C ILE A 402 -20.14 14.85 13.47
N ALA A 403 -20.39 13.54 13.47
CA ALA A 403 -21.70 12.98 13.77
C ALA A 403 -21.78 12.35 15.18
N HIS A 404 -20.99 12.85 16.14
CA HIS A 404 -21.05 12.38 17.53
C HIS A 404 -22.43 12.43 18.22
N PRO A 405 -23.41 13.29 17.82
CA PRO A 405 -24.74 13.29 18.42
C PRO A 405 -25.69 12.23 17.85
N LEU A 406 -25.29 11.51 16.78
CA LEU A 406 -26.13 10.42 16.27
C LEU A 406 -26.26 9.33 17.34
N PRO A 407 -27.46 8.73 17.47
CA PRO A 407 -27.77 7.77 18.53
C PRO A 407 -26.97 6.48 18.45
#